data_AF-A0A8W8K5A2-F1
#
_entry.id   AF-A0A8W8K5A2-F1
#
_cell.length_a   1.000
_cell.length_b   1.000
_cell.length_c   1.000
_cell.angle_alpha   90.00
_cell.angle_beta   90.00
_cell.angle_gamma   90.00
#
_symmetry.space_group_name_H-M   'P 1'
#
loop_
_entity.id
_entity.type
_entity.pdbx_description
1 polymer ?
#
loop_
_entity_poly.entity_id
_entity_poly.type
_entity_poly.pdbx_seq_one_letter_code
_entity_poly.pdbx_strand_id
1 'polypeptide(L)'
;MTKNSEAYKKVPSTDSMPPHQNLDDMNGSLAKGKLSHRNGSLNNNPEGKEALKDRNLGHVNLKKRVGLLSGICLIVGTMIGSGIFISPKGVLAGTGSVGLSLLVWVGCGIISLFGALSYAELGTLITKSGAEYAYLHEAFGPFHKTLGPIPAFLFAWTSVLILKPALFGVVSMSFALYTTEPFYECGPPDVLVKIVSIVCLLFVSTINCYSVKLATKVQNFFTAAKLIAIAVITIGGFVYMGRGEVEEINTGFQDSVQSPSLIALAFYDGLWAYDGWNNLNYITEEIQNPRRNLPLAIMIGIPLVTVCYLFTNLSYLTVMTRAELLQSTAVAATWGDRVLGVAAVFIPISVALSTFGAANGSCFTGGRLTFVAAREGHLPQVLSYVHLKKFTPLPSLLVSTFLAALMVLLGDIFALIDFFSFTAWMFYGSTMAALLVLRYTMKDVERPYKVPIILPISVLCVSIYLVIAPIINDPRIEFLYAFIFVISGLVFYVPFVVMKKSLPYTDTVTKFIQLVLWCAPSKYESEIIGD
;
A
#
# COMPACT_ATOMS: atom_id res chain seq x y z
N MET A 1 -78.67 -40.90 2.71
CA MET A 1 -77.87 -41.08 3.94
C MET A 1 -77.33 -39.71 4.36
N THR A 2 -78.17 -38.83 4.91
CA THR A 2 -78.30 -38.56 6.37
C THR A 2 -76.99 -38.17 7.05
N LYS A 3 -76.68 -36.87 7.13
CA LYS A 3 -76.92 -36.03 8.32
C LYS A 3 -76.40 -34.58 8.11
N ASN A 4 -77.33 -33.63 8.27
CA ASN A 4 -77.27 -32.30 8.91
C ASN A 4 -76.01 -31.45 8.71
N SER A 5 -76.02 -30.32 7.99
CA SER A 5 -76.82 -29.08 8.15
C SER A 5 -76.56 -28.32 9.45
N GLU A 6 -76.00 -27.11 9.30
CA GLU A 6 -76.24 -25.84 10.01
C GLU A 6 -74.90 -25.13 10.31
N ALA A 7 -74.77 -23.82 10.29
CA ALA A 7 -75.49 -22.71 9.67
C ALA A 7 -74.73 -21.44 10.12
N TYR A 8 -74.60 -20.48 9.20
CA TYR A 8 -74.67 -19.05 9.45
C TYR A 8 -73.59 -18.30 10.29
N LYS A 9 -72.95 -17.37 9.58
CA LYS A 9 -72.80 -15.92 9.90
C LYS A 9 -72.55 -15.52 11.35
N LYS A 10 -71.40 -14.88 11.59
CA LYS A 10 -71.33 -13.58 12.29
C LYS A 10 -70.04 -12.86 11.94
N VAL A 11 -70.17 -11.72 11.27
CA VAL A 11 -69.16 -10.64 11.25
C VAL A 11 -69.31 -9.91 12.59
N PRO A 12 -68.25 -9.75 13.38
CA PRO A 12 -68.19 -8.71 14.40
C PRO A 12 -67.40 -7.50 13.89
N SER A 13 -67.94 -6.36 14.28
CA SER A 13 -67.52 -4.98 14.08
C SER A 13 -66.05 -4.67 14.38
N THR A 14 -65.57 -3.64 13.69
CA THR A 14 -64.44 -2.78 14.06
C THR A 14 -64.58 -2.28 15.49
N ASP A 15 -63.77 -2.80 16.41
CA ASP A 15 -63.16 -2.07 17.53
C ASP A 15 -62.41 -3.05 18.45
N SER A 16 -61.16 -3.37 18.09
CA SER A 16 -60.06 -3.69 19.00
C SER A 16 -58.83 -4.17 18.19
N MET A 17 -57.84 -3.31 17.96
CA MET A 17 -56.47 -3.70 17.58
C MET A 17 -55.55 -3.48 18.80
N PRO A 18 -54.49 -4.31 19.00
CA PRO A 18 -53.14 -3.88 18.57
C PRO A 18 -52.27 -5.08 18.05
N PRO A 19 -50.96 -4.91 17.73
CA PRO A 19 -50.42 -4.67 16.39
C PRO A 19 -49.65 -5.88 15.78
N HIS A 20 -49.42 -5.81 14.46
CA HIS A 20 -48.59 -6.66 13.58
C HIS A 20 -47.66 -7.72 14.24
N GLN A 21 -47.97 -9.00 14.01
CA GLN A 21 -47.01 -10.11 14.14
C GLN A 21 -46.11 -10.17 12.89
N ASN A 22 -44.79 -10.21 13.12
CA ASN A 22 -43.75 -10.29 12.10
C ASN A 22 -43.76 -11.64 11.36
N LEU A 23 -43.51 -11.59 10.05
CA LEU A 23 -43.32 -12.72 9.13
C LEU A 23 -42.02 -13.54 9.39
N ASP A 24 -41.26 -13.22 10.44
CA ASP A 24 -39.97 -13.84 10.76
C ASP A 24 -40.11 -15.19 11.49
N ASP A 25 -41.21 -15.43 12.19
CA ASP A 25 -41.35 -16.61 13.05
C ASP A 25 -41.64 -17.91 12.28
N MET A 26 -42.21 -17.83 11.07
CA MET A 26 -42.50 -19.03 10.26
C MET A 26 -41.28 -19.59 9.52
N ASN A 27 -40.29 -18.76 9.17
CA ASN A 27 -39.07 -19.21 8.49
C ASN A 27 -38.08 -19.91 9.44
N GLY A 28 -38.19 -19.68 10.75
CA GLY A 28 -37.31 -20.26 11.77
C GLY A 28 -37.53 -21.75 12.06
N SER A 29 -38.73 -22.28 11.81
CA SER A 29 -39.09 -23.66 12.17
C SER A 29 -38.61 -24.69 11.13
N LEU A 30 -38.68 -24.36 9.84
CA LEU A 30 -38.24 -25.24 8.74
C LEU A 30 -36.70 -25.35 8.62
N ALA A 31 -35.96 -24.34 9.07
CA ALA A 31 -34.49 -24.34 9.03
C ALA A 31 -33.85 -25.22 10.13
N LYS A 32 -34.46 -25.30 11.32
CA LYS A 32 -33.90 -26.02 12.48
C LYS A 32 -33.78 -27.54 12.25
N GLY A 33 -34.70 -28.14 11.50
CA GLY A 33 -34.70 -29.59 11.24
C GLY A 33 -33.56 -30.09 10.34
N LYS A 34 -33.10 -29.29 9.37
CA LYS A 34 -32.01 -29.66 8.45
C LYS A 34 -30.60 -29.27 8.94
N LEU A 35 -30.51 -28.41 9.97
CA LEU A 35 -29.25 -27.88 10.52
C LEU A 35 -28.57 -28.82 11.53
N SER A 36 -29.33 -29.66 12.23
CA SER A 36 -28.78 -30.57 13.27
C SER A 36 -27.82 -31.61 12.71
N HIS A 37 -28.12 -32.18 11.53
CA HIS A 37 -27.29 -33.24 10.93
C HIS A 37 -25.94 -32.76 10.34
N ARG A 38 -25.76 -31.45 10.08
CA ARG A 38 -24.55 -30.91 9.42
C ARG A 38 -23.48 -30.43 10.41
N ASN A 39 -23.86 -30.17 11.67
CA ASN A 39 -22.95 -29.71 12.72
C ASN A 39 -22.02 -30.83 13.25
N GLY A 40 -22.43 -32.10 13.12
CA GLY A 40 -21.61 -33.24 13.55
C GLY A 40 -20.28 -33.40 12.78
N SER A 41 -20.25 -33.01 11.51
CA SER A 41 -19.06 -33.15 10.64
C SER A 41 -18.00 -32.06 10.88
N LEU A 42 -18.38 -30.89 11.40
CA LEU A 42 -17.48 -29.75 11.61
C LEU A 42 -16.77 -29.79 12.98
N ASN A 43 -17.21 -30.67 13.88
CA ASN A 43 -16.72 -30.74 15.26
C ASN A 43 -15.35 -31.44 15.38
N ASN A 44 -14.86 -32.08 14.32
CA ASN A 44 -13.69 -32.96 14.37
C ASN A 44 -12.42 -32.36 13.72
N ASN A 45 -12.46 -31.12 13.21
CA ASN A 45 -11.28 -30.45 12.64
C ASN A 45 -11.09 -29.07 13.32
N PRO A 46 -9.87 -28.67 13.74
CA PRO A 46 -9.59 -27.34 14.30
C PRO A 46 -10.11 -26.17 13.45
N GLU A 47 -10.10 -26.27 12.12
CA GLU A 47 -10.66 -25.24 11.24
C GLU A 47 -12.20 -25.14 11.32
N GLY A 48 -12.88 -26.25 11.58
CA GLY A 48 -14.33 -26.30 11.78
C GLY A 48 -14.75 -25.74 13.14
N LYS A 49 -13.92 -25.94 14.17
CA LYS A 49 -14.14 -25.37 15.51
C LYS A 49 -13.98 -23.85 15.54
N GLU A 50 -12.98 -23.28 14.83
CA GLU A 50 -12.86 -21.83 14.67
C GLU A 50 -14.05 -21.23 13.89
N ALA A 51 -14.48 -21.90 12.81
CA ALA A 51 -15.63 -21.44 12.03
C ALA A 51 -16.96 -21.48 12.81
N LEU A 52 -17.12 -22.44 13.73
CA LEU A 52 -18.26 -22.52 14.65
C LEU A 52 -18.19 -21.45 15.75
N LYS A 53 -16.99 -21.13 16.24
CA LYS A 53 -16.77 -20.06 17.23
C LYS A 53 -17.05 -18.67 16.65
N ASP A 54 -16.63 -18.41 15.42
CA ASP A 54 -16.91 -17.15 14.69
C ASP A 54 -18.41 -17.02 14.31
N ARG A 55 -19.10 -18.14 14.01
CA ARG A 55 -20.54 -18.13 13.67
C ARG A 55 -21.45 -17.79 14.85
N ASN A 56 -21.05 -18.15 16.07
CA ASN A 56 -21.81 -17.82 17.28
C ASN A 56 -21.69 -16.34 17.67
N LEU A 57 -20.81 -15.56 17.04
CA LEU A 57 -20.59 -14.14 17.35
C LEU A 57 -21.20 -13.17 16.34
N GLY A 58 -21.74 -13.60 15.19
CA GLY A 58 -22.40 -12.68 14.25
C GLY A 58 -21.50 -11.55 13.67
N HIS A 59 -20.18 -11.61 13.85
CA HIS A 59 -19.24 -10.54 13.48
C HIS A 59 -18.18 -11.02 12.49
N VAL A 60 -17.99 -10.27 11.41
CA VAL A 60 -16.97 -10.54 10.37
C VAL A 60 -15.83 -9.53 10.51
N ASN A 61 -14.69 -9.98 11.07
CA ASN A 61 -13.49 -9.16 11.28
C ASN A 61 -12.29 -9.63 10.43
N LEU A 62 -11.32 -8.74 10.20
CA LEU A 62 -10.05 -9.10 9.58
C LEU A 62 -9.26 -10.04 10.51
N LYS A 63 -8.65 -11.08 9.95
CA LYS A 63 -7.90 -12.08 10.74
C LYS A 63 -6.42 -11.68 10.87
N LYS A 64 -5.85 -11.80 12.07
CA LYS A 64 -4.41 -11.59 12.35
C LYS A 64 -3.54 -12.67 11.71
N ARG A 65 -3.11 -12.45 10.46
CA ARG A 65 -2.42 -13.44 9.61
C ARG A 65 -0.95 -13.12 9.33
N VAL A 66 -0.47 -11.93 9.68
CA VAL A 66 0.90 -11.48 9.34
C VAL A 66 1.82 -11.57 10.56
N GLY A 67 2.73 -12.54 10.54
CA GLY A 67 3.78 -12.69 11.57
C GLY A 67 5.02 -11.81 11.29
N LEU A 68 6.02 -11.85 12.18
CA LEU A 68 7.23 -11.02 12.08
C LEU A 68 7.98 -11.21 10.74
N LEU A 69 8.25 -12.46 10.34
CA LEU A 69 8.97 -12.75 9.08
C LEU A 69 8.20 -12.22 7.88
N SER A 70 6.88 -12.41 7.84
CA SER A 70 6.04 -11.87 6.76
C SER A 70 5.97 -10.34 6.79
N GLY A 71 6.05 -9.70 7.97
CA GLY A 71 6.18 -8.25 8.10
C GLY A 71 7.50 -7.73 7.52
N ILE A 72 8.62 -8.38 7.84
CA ILE A 72 9.94 -8.08 7.24
C ILE A 72 9.87 -8.28 5.72
N CYS A 73 9.34 -9.42 5.26
CA CYS A 73 9.20 -9.71 3.83
C CYS A 73 8.29 -8.73 3.11
N LEU A 74 7.27 -8.18 3.78
CA LEU A 74 6.42 -7.15 3.21
C LEU A 74 7.18 -5.84 3.04
N ILE A 75 7.87 -5.35 4.09
CA ILE A 75 8.68 -4.11 4.01
C ILE A 75 9.76 -4.24 2.93
N VAL A 76 10.60 -5.27 3.04
CA VAL A 76 11.71 -5.51 2.10
C VAL A 76 11.17 -5.75 0.69
N GLY A 77 10.09 -6.51 0.58
CA GLY A 77 9.48 -6.85 -0.70
C GLY A 77 8.79 -5.70 -1.41
N THR A 78 8.24 -4.72 -0.66
CA THR A 78 7.65 -3.52 -1.25
C THR A 78 8.70 -2.47 -1.58
N MET A 79 9.71 -2.28 -0.71
CA MET A 79 10.77 -1.30 -0.94
C MET A 79 11.66 -1.72 -2.10
N ILE A 80 12.17 -2.96 -2.08
CA ILE A 80 12.95 -3.52 -3.19
C ILE A 80 12.00 -3.84 -4.34
N GLY A 81 11.60 -2.82 -5.08
CA GLY A 81 10.68 -2.92 -6.21
C GLY A 81 11.37 -2.54 -7.50
N SER A 82 10.72 -1.65 -8.26
CA SER A 82 11.28 -1.07 -9.48
C SER A 82 12.35 -0.01 -9.22
N GLY A 83 12.29 0.67 -8.06
CA GLY A 83 13.14 1.83 -7.79
C GLY A 83 14.64 1.54 -7.85
N ILE A 84 15.14 0.44 -7.30
CA ILE A 84 16.58 0.10 -7.37
C ILE A 84 17.10 -0.14 -8.80
N PHE A 85 16.19 -0.41 -9.75
CA PHE A 85 16.54 -0.65 -11.14
C PHE A 85 16.40 0.59 -12.02
N ILE A 86 15.71 1.63 -11.53
CA ILE A 86 15.43 2.89 -12.25
C ILE A 86 16.22 4.06 -11.65
N SER A 87 16.17 4.22 -10.33
CA SER A 87 16.77 5.34 -9.59
C SER A 87 18.29 5.50 -9.69
N PRO A 88 19.13 4.45 -9.90
CA PRO A 88 20.58 4.65 -10.00
C PRO A 88 20.98 5.71 -11.04
N LYS A 89 20.27 5.76 -12.17
CA LYS A 89 20.50 6.73 -13.24
C LYS A 89 20.22 8.17 -12.78
N GLY A 90 19.07 8.40 -12.15
CA GLY A 90 18.69 9.72 -11.64
C GLY A 90 19.60 10.21 -10.51
N VAL A 91 19.90 9.32 -9.54
CA VAL A 91 20.83 9.61 -8.44
C VAL A 91 22.22 9.96 -8.97
N LEU A 92 22.74 9.19 -9.93
CA LEU A 92 24.05 9.48 -10.51
C LEU A 92 24.06 10.78 -11.31
N ALA A 93 23.00 11.06 -12.08
CA ALA A 93 22.87 12.30 -12.85
C ALA A 93 22.83 13.54 -11.92
N GLY A 94 22.14 13.46 -10.78
CA GLY A 94 22.06 14.57 -9.82
C GLY A 94 23.32 14.75 -8.96
N THR A 95 24.17 13.73 -8.84
CA THR A 95 25.38 13.77 -8.00
C THR A 95 26.69 13.92 -8.77
N GLY A 96 26.77 13.44 -10.01
CA GLY A 96 27.94 13.51 -10.88
C GLY A 96 29.12 12.61 -10.52
N SER A 97 29.17 12.09 -9.28
CA SER A 97 30.29 11.30 -8.76
C SER A 97 29.84 10.01 -8.06
N VAL A 98 30.72 9.02 -8.05
CA VAL A 98 30.48 7.72 -7.41
C VAL A 98 30.28 7.90 -5.90
N GLY A 99 31.21 8.60 -5.25
CA GLY A 99 31.22 8.81 -3.80
C GLY A 99 29.98 9.56 -3.31
N LEU A 100 29.59 10.64 -4.00
CA LEU A 100 28.39 11.39 -3.61
C LEU A 100 27.11 10.59 -3.87
N SER A 101 27.03 9.82 -4.97
CA SER A 101 25.86 8.96 -5.24
C SER A 101 25.64 7.94 -4.11
N LEU A 102 26.70 7.28 -3.64
CA LEU A 102 26.62 6.31 -2.54
C LEU A 102 26.21 6.99 -1.21
N LEU A 103 26.69 8.20 -0.93
CA LEU A 103 26.25 8.96 0.23
C LEU A 103 24.77 9.34 0.17
N VAL A 104 24.25 9.67 -1.02
CA VAL A 104 22.81 9.92 -1.21
C VAL A 104 22.01 8.66 -0.92
N TRP A 105 22.46 7.48 -1.38
CA TRP A 105 21.81 6.20 -1.04
C TRP A 105 21.78 5.91 0.46
N VAL A 106 22.90 6.18 1.18
CA VAL A 106 22.95 6.08 2.65
C VAL A 106 21.97 7.07 3.28
N GLY A 107 22.00 8.33 2.85
CA GLY A 107 21.14 9.40 3.36
C GLY A 107 19.66 9.07 3.19
N CYS A 108 19.26 8.57 2.02
CA CYS A 108 17.89 8.12 1.76
C CYS A 108 17.47 6.99 2.70
N GLY A 109 18.36 6.02 2.96
CA GLY A 109 18.12 4.93 3.92
C GLY A 109 17.95 5.43 5.35
N ILE A 110 18.77 6.39 5.79
CA ILE A 110 18.66 7.00 7.13
C ILE A 110 17.35 7.78 7.28
N ILE A 111 17.00 8.63 6.30
CA ILE A 111 15.76 9.40 6.30
C ILE A 111 14.55 8.46 6.34
N SER A 112 14.57 7.40 5.53
CA SER A 112 13.50 6.39 5.49
C SER A 112 13.38 5.64 6.81
N LEU A 113 14.51 5.32 7.45
CA LEU A 113 14.51 4.71 8.77
C LEU A 113 13.91 5.65 9.83
N PHE A 114 14.29 6.93 9.84
CA PHE A 114 13.72 7.91 10.78
C PHE A 114 12.21 8.08 10.59
N GLY A 115 11.75 8.09 9.33
CA GLY A 115 10.33 8.13 9.00
C GLY A 115 9.59 6.89 9.50
N ALA A 116 10.14 5.72 9.21
CA ALA A 116 9.53 4.45 9.60
C ALA A 116 9.51 4.23 11.11
N LEU A 117 10.58 4.57 11.84
CA LEU A 117 10.58 4.49 13.30
C LEU A 117 9.52 5.43 13.90
N SER A 118 9.36 6.63 13.36
CA SER A 118 8.30 7.56 13.78
C SER A 118 6.90 6.96 13.50
N TYR A 119 6.74 6.27 12.37
CA TYR A 119 5.51 5.51 12.07
C TYR A 119 5.33 4.29 12.96
N ALA A 120 6.40 3.65 13.45
CA ALA A 120 6.29 2.55 14.39
C ALA A 120 5.68 3.02 15.72
N GLU A 121 6.00 4.23 16.20
CA GLU A 121 5.32 4.82 17.35
C GLU A 121 3.83 5.05 17.06
N LEU A 122 3.49 5.65 15.91
CA LEU A 122 2.09 5.85 15.53
C LEU A 122 1.32 4.53 15.40
N GLY A 123 1.88 3.51 14.75
CA GLY A 123 1.23 2.22 14.53
C GLY A 123 1.17 1.33 15.76
N THR A 124 2.01 1.56 16.78
CA THR A 124 1.90 0.88 18.07
C THR A 124 0.94 1.58 19.03
N LEU A 125 0.75 2.90 18.87
CA LEU A 125 -0.25 3.68 19.60
C LEU A 125 -1.66 3.49 18.99
N ILE A 126 -1.80 3.73 17.70
CA ILE A 126 -3.06 3.64 16.94
C ILE A 126 -3.01 2.35 16.12
N THR A 127 -3.58 1.28 16.67
CA THR A 127 -3.55 -0.06 16.06
C THR A 127 -4.63 -0.29 14.98
N LYS A 128 -5.36 0.78 14.63
CA LYS A 128 -6.32 0.79 13.51
C LYS A 128 -5.57 0.66 12.18
N SER A 129 -6.16 -0.03 11.22
CA SER A 129 -5.66 -0.09 9.84
C SER A 129 -5.79 1.28 9.16
N GLY A 130 -5.08 1.49 8.05
CA GLY A 130 -5.19 2.71 7.23
C GLY A 130 -4.05 3.73 7.40
N ALA A 131 -3.09 3.48 8.29
CA ALA A 131 -1.87 4.28 8.46
C ALA A 131 -2.14 5.79 8.59
N GLU A 132 -1.60 6.62 7.68
CA GLU A 132 -1.68 8.10 7.73
C GLU A 132 -3.12 8.58 7.84
N TYR A 133 -4.07 7.89 7.22
CA TYR A 133 -5.49 8.22 7.36
C TYR A 133 -5.92 8.16 8.83
N ALA A 134 -5.65 7.05 9.50
CA ALA A 134 -5.99 6.86 10.91
C ALA A 134 -5.22 7.83 11.80
N TYR A 135 -3.95 8.08 11.51
CA TYR A 135 -3.11 8.98 12.30
C TYR A 135 -3.57 10.44 12.21
N LEU A 136 -3.87 10.92 11.00
CA LEU A 136 -4.42 12.25 10.78
C LEU A 136 -5.82 12.39 11.39
N HIS A 137 -6.64 11.34 11.32
CA HIS A 137 -7.98 11.35 11.89
C HIS A 137 -7.96 11.43 13.41
N GLU A 138 -7.14 10.61 14.08
CA GLU A 138 -7.00 10.62 15.54
C GLU A 138 -6.29 11.88 16.06
N ALA A 139 -5.31 12.41 15.31
CA ALA A 139 -4.59 13.61 15.70
C ALA A 139 -5.45 14.87 15.59
N PHE A 140 -6.16 15.03 14.46
CA PHE A 140 -6.85 16.28 14.15
C PHE A 140 -8.37 16.25 14.37
N GLY A 141 -9.00 15.08 14.29
CA GLY A 141 -10.44 14.88 14.49
C GLY A 141 -10.98 15.50 15.79
N PRO A 142 -10.32 15.31 16.96
CA PRO A 142 -10.81 15.84 18.24
C PRO A 142 -10.85 17.36 18.34
N PHE A 143 -10.09 18.12 17.53
CA PHE A 143 -10.06 19.59 17.65
C PHE A 143 -11.35 20.26 17.17
N HIS A 144 -12.02 19.70 16.16
CA HIS A 144 -13.25 20.26 15.63
C HIS A 144 -14.07 19.21 14.89
N LYS A 145 -15.36 19.07 15.25
CA LYS A 145 -16.26 18.05 14.68
C LYS A 145 -16.33 18.04 13.14
N THR A 146 -16.22 19.21 12.51
CA THR A 146 -16.31 19.33 11.04
C THR A 146 -15.00 19.71 10.35
N LEU A 147 -14.03 20.31 11.03
CA LEU A 147 -12.77 20.76 10.40
C LEU A 147 -11.62 19.80 10.72
N GLY A 148 -11.68 19.13 11.87
CA GLY A 148 -10.69 18.16 12.31
C GLY A 148 -10.48 16.99 11.36
N PRO A 149 -11.54 16.39 10.79
CA PRO A 149 -11.38 15.26 9.86
C PRO A 149 -10.86 15.64 8.46
N ILE A 150 -10.72 16.94 8.14
CA ILE A 150 -10.31 17.41 6.80
C ILE A 150 -8.96 16.82 6.37
N PRO A 151 -7.87 16.88 7.15
CA PRO A 151 -6.58 16.34 6.72
C PRO A 151 -6.65 14.84 6.40
N ALA A 152 -7.37 14.07 7.21
CA ALA A 152 -7.60 12.65 6.96
C ALA A 152 -8.41 12.42 5.68
N PHE A 153 -9.46 13.21 5.45
CA PHE A 153 -10.25 13.14 4.22
C PHE A 153 -9.43 13.50 2.97
N LEU A 154 -8.67 14.60 3.01
CA LEU A 154 -7.81 15.02 1.89
C LEU A 154 -6.74 13.97 1.58
N PHE A 155 -6.18 13.34 2.61
CA PHE A 155 -5.30 12.18 2.44
C PHE A 155 -6.02 11.01 1.78
N ALA A 156 -7.20 10.62 2.25
CA ALA A 156 -7.97 9.52 1.65
C ALA A 156 -8.34 9.81 0.19
N TRP A 157 -8.87 11.00 -0.08
CA TRP A 157 -9.21 11.49 -1.42
C TRP A 157 -8.02 11.36 -2.37
N THR A 158 -6.87 11.91 -1.98
CA THR A 158 -5.69 11.93 -2.82
C THR A 158 -5.05 10.55 -2.96
N SER A 159 -5.03 9.79 -1.87
CA SER A 159 -4.33 8.51 -1.85
C SER A 159 -5.08 7.39 -2.54
N VAL A 160 -6.41 7.37 -2.40
CA VAL A 160 -7.26 6.36 -3.03
C VAL A 160 -7.42 6.62 -4.52
N LEU A 161 -7.58 7.88 -4.93
CA LEU A 161 -7.76 8.22 -6.34
C LEU A 161 -6.45 8.25 -7.12
N ILE A 162 -5.36 8.68 -6.48
CA ILE A 162 -4.11 8.94 -7.19
C ILE A 162 -2.92 8.16 -6.63
N LEU A 163 -2.50 8.38 -5.38
CA LEU A 163 -1.19 7.87 -4.93
C LEU A 163 -1.07 6.33 -4.99
N LYS A 164 -2.02 5.60 -4.40
CA LYS A 164 -1.96 4.13 -4.36
C LYS A 164 -2.16 3.51 -5.76
N PRO A 165 -3.11 3.97 -6.58
CA PRO A 165 -3.20 3.56 -7.99
C PRO A 165 -1.93 3.86 -8.80
N ALA A 166 -1.31 5.04 -8.63
CA ALA A 166 -0.11 5.43 -9.35
C ALA A 166 1.07 4.52 -8.99
N LEU A 167 1.29 4.28 -7.69
CA LEU A 167 2.33 3.35 -7.21
C LEU A 167 2.11 1.94 -7.77
N PHE A 168 0.88 1.43 -7.75
CA PHE A 168 0.58 0.11 -8.29
C PHE A 168 0.79 0.05 -9.82
N GLY A 169 0.40 1.10 -10.54
CA GLY A 169 0.60 1.26 -11.97
C GLY A 169 2.07 1.31 -12.36
N VAL A 170 2.87 2.19 -11.75
CA VAL A 170 4.30 2.36 -12.02
C VAL A 170 5.09 1.06 -11.84
N VAL A 171 4.84 0.35 -10.73
CA VAL A 171 5.53 -0.92 -10.47
C VAL A 171 5.12 -1.98 -11.50
N SER A 172 3.86 -1.98 -11.94
CA SER A 172 3.37 -2.90 -12.99
C SER A 172 3.90 -2.55 -14.39
N MET A 173 4.09 -1.27 -14.69
CA MET A 173 4.78 -0.81 -15.91
C MET A 173 6.26 -1.17 -15.91
N SER A 174 6.90 -1.10 -14.76
CA SER A 174 8.27 -1.57 -14.59
C SER A 174 8.36 -3.07 -14.83
N PHE A 175 7.42 -3.86 -14.29
CA PHE A 175 7.32 -5.30 -14.59
C PHE A 175 7.21 -5.55 -16.10
N ALA A 176 6.31 -4.83 -16.78
CA ALA A 176 6.10 -5.00 -18.19
C ALA A 176 7.33 -4.61 -19.02
N LEU A 177 8.02 -3.52 -18.68
CA LEU A 177 9.24 -3.06 -19.33
C LEU A 177 10.32 -4.15 -19.26
N TYR A 178 10.66 -4.64 -18.06
CA TYR A 178 11.71 -5.65 -17.90
C TYR A 178 11.33 -7.03 -18.46
N THR A 179 10.03 -7.34 -18.56
CA THR A 179 9.57 -8.59 -19.19
C THR A 179 9.66 -8.51 -20.72
N THR A 180 9.52 -7.32 -21.30
CA THR A 180 9.43 -7.15 -22.76
C THR A 180 10.76 -6.72 -23.38
N GLU A 181 11.60 -5.99 -22.66
CA GLU A 181 12.88 -5.47 -23.13
C GLU A 181 13.82 -6.52 -23.77
N PRO A 182 13.96 -7.75 -23.25
CA PRO A 182 14.84 -8.76 -23.87
C PRO A 182 14.45 -9.18 -25.29
N PHE A 183 13.23 -8.87 -25.72
CA PHE A 183 12.73 -9.20 -27.05
C PHE A 183 12.89 -8.06 -28.07
N TYR A 184 13.41 -6.89 -27.65
CA TYR A 184 13.49 -5.70 -28.50
C TYR A 184 14.81 -4.93 -28.29
N GLU A 185 15.67 -4.91 -29.31
CA GLU A 185 16.97 -4.21 -29.27
C GLU A 185 16.86 -2.68 -29.10
N CYS A 186 15.76 -2.08 -29.58
CA CYS A 186 15.51 -0.62 -29.48
C CYS A 186 14.43 -0.26 -28.46
N GLY A 187 14.17 -1.16 -27.49
CA GLY A 187 13.12 -1.00 -26.50
C GLY A 187 11.73 -1.44 -27.00
N PRO A 188 10.86 -1.92 -26.10
CA PRO A 188 9.54 -2.43 -26.46
C PRO A 188 8.57 -1.29 -26.82
N PRO A 189 7.58 -1.53 -27.72
CA PRO A 189 6.54 -0.56 -28.01
C PRO A 189 5.72 -0.20 -26.76
N ASP A 190 5.42 1.09 -26.55
CA ASP A 190 4.66 1.59 -25.37
C ASP A 190 3.31 0.87 -25.18
N VAL A 191 2.59 0.63 -26.28
CA VAL A 191 1.31 -0.09 -26.25
C VAL A 191 1.46 -1.50 -25.68
N LEU A 192 2.54 -2.21 -26.02
CA LEU A 192 2.81 -3.54 -25.49
C LEU A 192 3.09 -3.49 -23.99
N VAL A 193 3.92 -2.54 -23.55
CA VAL A 193 4.23 -2.33 -22.13
C VAL A 193 2.93 -2.07 -21.36
N LYS A 194 2.06 -1.20 -21.85
CA LYS A 194 0.75 -0.90 -21.22
C LYS A 194 -0.17 -2.11 -21.13
N ILE A 195 -0.28 -2.92 -22.20
CA ILE A 195 -1.09 -4.15 -22.19
C ILE A 195 -0.55 -5.14 -21.16
N VAL A 196 0.75 -5.42 -21.16
CA VAL A 196 1.38 -6.36 -20.22
C VAL A 196 1.23 -5.86 -18.78
N SER A 197 1.31 -4.55 -18.56
CA SER A 197 1.11 -3.91 -17.26
C SER A 197 -0.31 -4.14 -16.74
N ILE A 198 -1.34 -3.95 -17.57
CA ILE A 198 -2.74 -4.17 -17.21
C ILE A 198 -2.98 -5.64 -16.89
N VAL A 199 -2.42 -6.57 -17.68
CA VAL A 199 -2.49 -8.01 -17.39
C VAL A 199 -1.87 -8.32 -16.03
N CYS A 200 -0.71 -7.74 -15.71
CA CYS A 200 -0.07 -7.88 -14.41
C CYS A 200 -0.95 -7.34 -13.27
N LEU A 201 -1.50 -6.13 -13.41
CA LEU A 201 -2.42 -5.51 -12.44
C LEU A 201 -3.62 -6.42 -12.14
N LEU A 202 -4.29 -6.93 -13.20
CA LEU A 202 -5.46 -7.80 -13.07
C LEU A 202 -5.10 -9.12 -12.39
N PHE A 203 -3.96 -9.71 -12.73
CA PHE A 203 -3.51 -10.97 -12.14
C PHE A 203 -3.16 -10.81 -10.65
N VAL A 204 -2.38 -9.78 -10.30
CA VAL A 204 -2.05 -9.45 -8.90
C VAL A 204 -3.31 -9.16 -8.09
N SER A 205 -4.24 -8.37 -8.65
CA SER A 205 -5.51 -8.05 -8.01
C SER A 205 -6.35 -9.30 -7.77
N THR A 206 -6.42 -10.22 -8.74
CA THR A 206 -7.13 -11.49 -8.62
C THR A 206 -6.59 -12.34 -7.46
N ILE A 207 -5.25 -12.43 -7.32
CA ILE A 207 -4.62 -13.15 -6.20
C ILE A 207 -5.04 -12.53 -4.85
N ASN A 208 -4.99 -11.20 -4.75
CA ASN A 208 -5.34 -10.45 -3.54
C ASN A 208 -6.84 -10.55 -3.20
N CYS A 209 -7.70 -10.59 -4.22
CA CYS A 209 -9.14 -10.78 -4.08
C CYS A 209 -9.48 -12.20 -3.62
N TYR A 210 -8.74 -13.21 -4.09
CA TYR A 210 -9.02 -14.62 -3.80
C TYR A 210 -8.62 -15.04 -2.39
N SER A 211 -7.43 -14.66 -1.91
CA SER A 211 -6.99 -15.02 -0.56
C SER A 211 -5.82 -14.16 -0.05
N VAL A 212 -6.01 -13.55 1.13
CA VAL A 212 -4.95 -12.88 1.90
C VAL A 212 -3.77 -13.81 2.16
N LYS A 213 -4.01 -15.07 2.54
CA LYS A 213 -2.93 -16.04 2.82
C LYS A 213 -2.09 -16.32 1.56
N LEU A 214 -2.74 -16.44 0.41
CA LEU A 214 -2.04 -16.65 -0.85
C LEU A 214 -1.21 -15.42 -1.20
N ALA A 215 -1.78 -14.22 -1.12
CA ALA A 215 -1.07 -12.97 -1.35
C ALA A 215 0.16 -12.82 -0.44
N THR A 216 0.08 -13.19 0.84
CA THR A 216 1.23 -13.19 1.76
C THR A 216 2.29 -14.24 1.40
N LYS A 217 1.89 -15.46 1.00
CA LYS A 217 2.84 -16.49 0.56
C LYS A 217 3.57 -16.08 -0.72
N VAL A 218 2.82 -15.52 -1.67
CA VAL A 218 3.32 -14.95 -2.92
C VAL A 218 4.31 -13.83 -2.62
N GLN A 219 3.99 -12.93 -1.68
CA GLN A 219 4.91 -11.89 -1.22
C GLN A 219 6.22 -12.48 -0.70
N ASN A 220 6.14 -13.43 0.23
CA ASN A 220 7.33 -14.02 0.85
C ASN A 220 8.24 -14.72 -0.18
N PHE A 221 7.63 -15.45 -1.13
CA PHE A 221 8.36 -16.10 -2.22
C PHE A 221 9.10 -15.09 -3.09
N PHE A 222 8.41 -14.04 -3.56
CA PHE A 222 9.03 -13.02 -4.40
C PHE A 222 10.06 -12.17 -3.67
N THR A 223 9.88 -11.93 -2.37
CA THR A 223 10.90 -11.27 -1.55
C THR A 223 12.16 -12.13 -1.42
N ALA A 224 12.02 -13.44 -1.24
CA ALA A 224 13.19 -14.33 -1.23
C ALA A 224 13.89 -14.36 -2.60
N ALA A 225 13.12 -14.47 -3.69
CA ALA A 225 13.65 -14.49 -5.06
C ALA A 225 14.44 -13.21 -5.40
N LYS A 226 13.93 -12.02 -5.05
CA LYS A 226 14.64 -10.77 -5.34
C LYS A 226 15.90 -10.57 -4.49
N LEU A 227 15.94 -11.09 -3.25
CA LEU A 227 17.15 -11.06 -2.43
C LEU A 227 18.25 -11.93 -3.04
N ILE A 228 17.89 -13.07 -3.65
CA ILE A 228 18.82 -13.90 -4.41
C ILE A 228 19.35 -13.12 -5.64
N ALA A 229 18.46 -12.45 -6.38
CA ALA A 229 18.86 -11.64 -7.52
C ALA A 229 19.86 -10.53 -7.15
N ILE A 230 19.59 -9.81 -6.06
CA ILE A 230 20.50 -8.78 -5.54
C ILE A 230 21.81 -9.41 -5.07
N ALA A 231 21.78 -10.58 -4.45
CA ALA A 231 23.00 -11.28 -4.06
C ALA A 231 23.86 -11.66 -5.27
N VAL A 232 23.25 -12.12 -6.37
CA VAL A 232 23.96 -12.40 -7.64
C VAL A 232 24.61 -11.12 -8.18
N ILE A 233 23.88 -10.00 -8.22
CA ILE A 233 24.43 -8.71 -8.68
C ILE A 233 25.59 -8.26 -7.80
N THR A 234 25.42 -8.35 -6.48
CA THR A 234 26.43 -7.97 -5.49
C THR A 234 27.70 -8.81 -5.62
N ILE A 235 27.55 -10.14 -5.69
CA ILE A 235 28.68 -11.06 -5.82
C ILE A 235 29.41 -10.83 -7.14
N GLY A 236 28.69 -10.63 -8.25
CA GLY A 236 29.30 -10.34 -9.55
C GLY A 236 30.15 -9.07 -9.51
N GLY A 237 29.65 -8.00 -8.88
CA GLY A 237 30.41 -6.76 -8.67
C GLY A 237 31.67 -6.96 -7.83
N PHE A 238 31.60 -7.73 -6.74
CA PHE A 238 32.77 -8.03 -5.92
C PHE A 238 33.81 -8.91 -6.64
N VAL A 239 33.37 -9.83 -7.51
CA VAL A 239 34.28 -10.62 -8.35
C VAL A 239 35.02 -9.72 -9.34
N TYR A 240 34.34 -8.76 -9.98
CA TYR A 240 34.98 -7.78 -10.87
C TYR A 240 35.96 -6.88 -10.12
N MET A 241 35.59 -6.43 -8.92
CA MET A 241 36.48 -5.69 -8.03
C MET A 241 37.74 -6.49 -7.69
N GLY A 242 37.59 -7.78 -7.39
CA GLY A 242 38.71 -8.69 -7.14
C GLY A 242 39.62 -8.94 -8.35
N ARG A 243 39.13 -8.69 -9.58
CA ARG A 243 39.93 -8.73 -10.81
C ARG A 243 40.72 -7.43 -11.07
N GLY A 244 40.46 -6.38 -10.29
CA GLY A 244 41.10 -5.07 -10.43
C GLY A 244 40.32 -4.06 -11.26
N GLU A 245 39.08 -4.37 -11.66
CA GLU A 245 38.19 -3.48 -12.42
C GLU A 245 37.57 -2.42 -11.49
N VAL A 246 38.41 -1.52 -10.97
CA VAL A 246 38.02 -0.51 -9.95
C VAL A 246 38.23 0.93 -10.41
N GLU A 247 38.46 1.14 -11.71
CA GLU A 247 38.80 2.46 -12.28
C GLU A 247 37.74 3.51 -11.92
N GLU A 248 36.47 3.21 -12.20
CA GLU A 248 35.37 4.15 -11.94
C GLU A 248 35.15 4.36 -10.43
N ILE A 249 35.29 3.31 -9.60
CA ILE A 249 35.17 3.45 -8.13
C ILE A 249 36.26 4.34 -7.56
N ASN A 250 37.49 4.23 -8.09
CA ASN A 250 38.64 5.01 -7.65
C ASN A 250 38.50 6.50 -7.97
N THR A 251 37.59 6.89 -8.87
CA THR A 251 37.27 8.32 -9.11
C THR A 251 36.68 8.97 -7.86
N GLY A 252 36.03 8.20 -6.97
CA GLY A 252 35.51 8.67 -5.70
C GLY A 252 34.58 9.88 -5.86
N PHE A 253 35.03 11.04 -5.38
CA PHE A 253 34.28 12.30 -5.41
C PHE A 253 34.63 13.23 -6.59
N GLN A 254 35.38 12.75 -7.58
CA GLN A 254 35.66 13.52 -8.79
C GLN A 254 34.35 13.91 -9.49
N ASP A 255 34.29 15.16 -9.98
CA ASP A 255 33.11 15.76 -10.62
C ASP A 255 31.84 15.84 -9.75
N SER A 256 31.99 15.79 -8.42
CA SER A 256 30.85 15.92 -7.50
C SER A 256 30.13 17.24 -7.72
N VAL A 257 28.85 17.14 -8.06
CA VAL A 257 27.97 18.30 -8.21
C VAL A 257 27.88 19.06 -6.90
N GLN A 258 28.09 20.37 -6.95
CA GLN A 258 28.03 21.26 -5.78
C GLN A 258 26.66 21.94 -5.64
N SER A 259 25.79 21.81 -6.64
CA SER A 259 24.48 22.47 -6.62
C SER A 259 23.53 21.77 -5.65
N PRO A 260 23.03 22.47 -4.61
CA PRO A 260 22.08 21.88 -3.66
C PRO A 260 20.79 21.40 -4.33
N SER A 261 20.36 22.06 -5.42
CA SER A 261 19.13 21.69 -6.14
C SER A 261 19.26 20.33 -6.85
N LEU A 262 20.41 20.07 -7.49
CA LEU A 262 20.66 18.80 -8.18
C LEU A 262 20.84 17.65 -7.19
N ILE A 263 21.48 17.91 -6.05
CA ILE A 263 21.58 16.93 -4.95
C ILE A 263 20.18 16.61 -4.40
N ALA A 264 19.30 17.61 -4.27
CA ALA A 264 17.91 17.37 -3.83
C ALA A 264 17.13 16.48 -4.82
N LEU A 265 17.31 16.67 -6.13
CA LEU A 265 16.73 15.81 -7.14
C LEU A 265 17.27 14.37 -7.02
N ALA A 266 18.56 14.20 -6.75
CA ALA A 266 19.13 12.87 -6.48
C ALA A 266 18.49 12.21 -5.23
N PHE A 267 18.22 12.98 -4.16
CA PHE A 267 17.47 12.47 -3.02
C PHE A 267 16.02 12.11 -3.38
N TYR A 268 15.38 12.84 -4.29
CA TYR A 268 14.05 12.49 -4.80
C TYR A 268 14.04 11.11 -5.47
N ASP A 269 14.97 10.88 -6.40
CA ASP A 269 15.12 9.60 -7.10
C ASP A 269 15.48 8.47 -6.13
N GLY A 270 16.38 8.74 -5.17
CA GLY A 270 16.77 7.78 -4.15
C GLY A 270 15.60 7.42 -3.22
N LEU A 271 14.86 8.40 -2.72
CA LEU A 271 13.74 8.20 -1.80
C LEU A 271 12.56 7.49 -2.48
N TRP A 272 12.37 7.65 -3.78
CA TRP A 272 11.46 6.79 -4.55
C TRP A 272 11.84 5.30 -4.43
N ALA A 273 13.13 4.96 -4.53
CA ALA A 273 13.58 3.58 -4.38
C ALA A 273 13.42 3.02 -2.97
N TYR A 274 13.40 3.89 -1.95
CA TYR A 274 13.13 3.48 -0.58
C TYR A 274 11.64 3.50 -0.22
N ASP A 275 10.74 3.93 -1.11
CA ASP A 275 9.32 4.03 -0.78
C ASP A 275 8.69 2.68 -0.39
N GLY A 276 7.67 2.72 0.46
CA GLY A 276 6.94 1.53 0.90
C GLY A 276 7.33 1.00 2.28
N TRP A 277 8.25 1.66 2.99
CA TRP A 277 8.54 1.35 4.41
C TRP A 277 7.30 1.51 5.32
N ASN A 278 6.35 2.37 4.96
CA ASN A 278 5.09 2.61 5.67
C ASN A 278 4.00 1.55 5.37
N ASN A 279 4.21 0.63 4.42
CA ASN A 279 3.18 -0.34 4.00
C ASN A 279 2.69 -1.23 5.15
N LEU A 280 3.58 -1.58 6.08
CA LEU A 280 3.23 -2.42 7.22
C LEU A 280 2.20 -1.73 8.14
N ASN A 281 2.24 -0.39 8.25
CA ASN A 281 1.29 0.39 9.06
C ASN A 281 -0.14 0.35 8.52
N TYR A 282 -0.33 0.14 7.21
CA TYR A 282 -1.68 0.07 6.62
C TYR A 282 -2.46 -1.17 7.05
N ILE A 283 -1.75 -2.20 7.50
CA ILE A 283 -2.30 -3.53 7.80
C ILE A 283 -2.11 -3.90 9.27
N THR A 284 -1.99 -2.90 10.15
CA THR A 284 -1.69 -3.10 11.58
C THR A 284 -2.69 -4.04 12.28
N GLU A 285 -3.97 -4.02 11.90
CA GLU A 285 -5.00 -4.93 12.45
C GLU A 285 -4.74 -6.41 12.09
N GLU A 286 -4.00 -6.68 11.01
CA GLU A 286 -3.66 -8.04 10.54
C GLU A 286 -2.32 -8.55 11.10
N ILE A 287 -1.53 -7.70 11.77
CA ILE A 287 -0.24 -8.05 12.35
C ILE A 287 -0.43 -8.80 13.67
N GLN A 288 0.30 -9.90 13.83
CA GLN A 288 0.42 -10.61 15.11
C GLN A 288 1.33 -9.81 16.04
N ASN A 289 0.90 -9.52 17.27
CA ASN A 289 1.68 -8.77 18.27
C ASN A 289 2.30 -7.45 17.73
N PRO A 290 1.49 -6.49 17.26
CA PRO A 290 1.97 -5.28 16.59
C PRO A 290 2.94 -4.46 17.45
N ARG A 291 2.73 -4.39 18.78
CA ARG A 291 3.63 -3.71 19.73
C ARG A 291 5.10 -4.12 19.59
N ARG A 292 5.36 -5.39 19.28
CA ARG A 292 6.72 -5.95 19.13
C ARG A 292 7.10 -6.10 17.65
N ASN A 293 6.20 -6.66 16.84
CA ASN A 293 6.56 -7.08 15.49
C ASN A 293 6.66 -5.90 14.50
N LEU A 294 5.89 -4.83 14.69
CA LEU A 294 5.96 -3.66 13.82
C LEU A 294 7.33 -2.94 13.94
N PRO A 295 7.81 -2.54 15.15
CA PRO A 295 9.14 -1.93 15.28
C PRO A 295 10.28 -2.86 14.84
N LEU A 296 10.22 -4.15 15.18
CA LEU A 296 11.27 -5.10 14.80
C LEU A 296 11.35 -5.30 13.28
N ALA A 297 10.21 -5.38 12.60
CA ALA A 297 10.19 -5.52 11.15
C ALA A 297 10.83 -4.32 10.46
N ILE A 298 10.61 -3.11 10.97
CA ILE A 298 11.20 -1.87 10.47
C ILE A 298 12.71 -1.82 10.72
N MET A 299 13.15 -2.09 11.95
CA MET A 299 14.56 -2.05 12.34
C MET A 299 15.43 -3.11 11.65
N ILE A 300 14.83 -4.22 11.18
CA ILE A 300 15.52 -5.25 10.41
C ILE A 300 15.41 -4.96 8.91
N GLY A 301 14.20 -4.66 8.43
CA GLY A 301 13.89 -4.55 7.00
C GLY A 301 14.60 -3.37 6.34
N ILE A 302 14.55 -2.17 6.91
CA ILE A 302 15.09 -0.98 6.24
C ILE A 302 16.62 -1.02 6.15
N PRO A 303 17.38 -1.33 7.22
CA PRO A 303 18.83 -1.46 7.10
C PRO A 303 19.27 -2.54 6.11
N LEU A 304 18.53 -3.65 6.03
CA LEU A 304 18.78 -4.69 5.03
C LEU A 304 18.63 -4.13 3.61
N VAL A 305 17.55 -3.38 3.34
CA VAL A 305 17.33 -2.72 2.05
C VAL A 305 18.47 -1.74 1.74
N THR A 306 18.88 -0.92 2.72
CA THR A 306 19.99 0.03 2.55
C THR A 306 21.28 -0.67 2.14
N VAL A 307 21.66 -1.75 2.84
CA VAL A 307 22.86 -2.52 2.51
C VAL A 307 22.76 -3.14 1.11
N CYS A 308 21.61 -3.73 0.77
CA CYS A 308 21.35 -4.27 -0.56
C CYS A 308 21.50 -3.21 -1.66
N TYR A 309 20.97 -2.00 -1.43
CA TYR A 309 21.05 -0.91 -2.41
C TYR A 309 22.47 -0.39 -2.57
N LEU A 310 23.22 -0.23 -1.49
CA LEU A 310 24.62 0.20 -1.57
C LEU A 310 25.47 -0.81 -2.35
N PHE A 311 25.33 -2.09 -2.05
CA PHE A 311 26.09 -3.13 -2.76
C PHE A 311 25.68 -3.29 -4.22
N THR A 312 24.39 -3.11 -4.53
CA THR A 312 23.91 -3.12 -5.91
C THR A 312 24.49 -1.94 -6.70
N ASN A 313 24.45 -0.73 -6.16
CA ASN A 313 25.01 0.45 -6.83
C ASN A 313 26.54 0.37 -6.94
N LEU A 314 27.22 -0.13 -5.91
CA LEU A 314 28.65 -0.38 -5.96
C LEU A 314 28.97 -1.37 -7.09
N SER A 315 28.23 -2.47 -7.20
CA SER A 315 28.38 -3.45 -8.29
C SER A 315 28.19 -2.84 -9.68
N TYR A 316 27.14 -2.02 -9.87
CA TYR A 316 26.91 -1.34 -11.15
C TYR A 316 28.09 -0.45 -11.54
N LEU A 317 28.60 0.33 -10.59
CA LEU A 317 29.71 1.25 -10.83
C LEU A 317 31.09 0.57 -10.88
N THR A 318 31.24 -0.67 -10.40
CA THR A 318 32.44 -1.49 -10.68
C THR A 318 32.47 -1.94 -12.14
N VAL A 319 31.30 -2.32 -12.68
CA VAL A 319 31.21 -3.02 -13.97
C VAL A 319 31.02 -2.06 -15.15
N MET A 320 30.36 -0.93 -14.92
CA MET A 320 29.99 0.03 -15.95
C MET A 320 30.56 1.40 -15.65
N THR A 321 30.88 2.16 -16.70
CA THR A 321 31.27 3.57 -16.56
C THR A 321 30.07 4.43 -16.19
N ARG A 322 30.33 5.62 -15.60
CA ARG A 322 29.26 6.60 -15.31
C ARG A 322 28.42 6.93 -16.55
N ALA A 323 29.08 7.11 -17.71
CA ALA A 323 28.41 7.45 -18.97
C ALA A 323 27.50 6.32 -19.47
N GLU A 324 27.96 5.07 -19.37
CA GLU A 324 27.20 3.89 -19.79
C GLU A 324 25.96 3.69 -18.90
N LEU A 325 26.10 3.88 -17.58
CA LEU A 325 24.97 3.79 -16.65
C LEU A 325 23.89 4.84 -16.98
N LEU A 326 24.29 6.06 -17.30
CA LEU A 326 23.36 7.14 -17.67
C LEU A 326 22.66 6.91 -19.02
N GLN A 327 23.30 6.20 -19.95
CA GLN A 327 22.70 5.89 -21.26
C GLN A 327 21.77 4.67 -21.22
N SER A 328 21.98 3.75 -20.27
CA SER A 328 21.16 2.54 -20.14
C SER A 328 19.68 2.88 -19.82
N THR A 329 18.78 2.19 -20.50
CA THR A 329 17.34 2.17 -20.23
C THR A 329 17.00 1.20 -19.09
N ALA A 330 17.77 0.13 -18.96
CA ALA A 330 17.59 -0.95 -18.00
C ALA A 330 18.92 -1.33 -17.36
N VAL A 331 19.35 -0.58 -16.32
CA VAL A 331 20.69 -0.69 -15.72
C VAL A 331 21.05 -2.12 -15.32
N ALA A 332 20.11 -2.86 -14.74
CA ALA A 332 20.33 -4.26 -14.35
C ALA A 332 20.57 -5.19 -15.56
N ALA A 333 19.84 -4.99 -16.66
CA ALA A 333 20.01 -5.82 -17.86
C ALA A 333 21.40 -5.58 -18.48
N THR A 334 21.80 -4.31 -18.62
CA THR A 334 23.14 -3.93 -19.11
C THR A 334 24.25 -4.50 -18.23
N TRP A 335 24.09 -4.47 -16.91
CA TRP A 335 25.01 -5.14 -15.99
C TRP A 335 25.06 -6.65 -16.23
N GLY A 336 23.91 -7.30 -16.46
CA GLY A 336 23.80 -8.72 -16.76
C GLY A 336 24.58 -9.12 -18.00
N ASP A 337 24.48 -8.35 -19.07
CA ASP A 337 25.21 -8.59 -20.33
C ASP A 337 26.73 -8.54 -20.13
N ARG A 338 27.20 -7.60 -19.31
CA ARG A 338 28.63 -7.43 -19.01
C ARG A 338 29.21 -8.56 -18.16
N VAL A 339 28.45 -9.07 -17.19
CA VAL A 339 28.96 -10.00 -16.16
C VAL A 339 28.64 -11.46 -16.45
N LEU A 340 27.43 -11.76 -16.92
CA LEU A 340 26.88 -13.11 -16.97
C LEU A 340 26.85 -13.70 -18.38
N GLY A 341 27.06 -12.90 -19.43
CA GLY A 341 27.04 -13.35 -20.82
C GLY A 341 25.72 -14.07 -21.15
N VAL A 342 25.78 -15.37 -21.50
CA VAL A 342 24.58 -16.17 -21.82
C VAL A 342 23.57 -16.23 -20.66
N ALA A 343 24.05 -16.14 -19.41
CA ALA A 343 23.17 -16.12 -18.24
C ALA A 343 22.53 -14.74 -17.96
N ALA A 344 22.80 -13.71 -18.78
CA ALA A 344 22.19 -12.38 -18.66
C ALA A 344 20.65 -12.42 -18.74
N VAL A 345 20.08 -13.40 -19.48
CA VAL A 345 18.63 -13.62 -19.59
C VAL A 345 17.92 -13.80 -18.24
N PHE A 346 18.63 -14.25 -17.21
CA PHE A 346 18.06 -14.41 -15.87
C PHE A 346 17.87 -13.08 -15.13
N ILE A 347 18.57 -12.01 -15.51
CA ILE A 347 18.48 -10.72 -14.80
C ILE A 347 17.14 -10.03 -15.07
N PRO A 348 16.69 -9.81 -16.33
CA PRO A 348 15.37 -9.25 -16.60
C PRO A 348 14.24 -10.06 -15.96
N ILE A 349 14.33 -11.40 -16.00
CA ILE A 349 13.37 -12.29 -15.33
C ILE A 349 13.36 -12.02 -13.82
N SER A 350 14.53 -11.93 -13.19
CA SER A 350 14.62 -11.68 -11.75
C SER A 350 14.07 -10.30 -11.35
N VAL A 351 14.31 -9.29 -12.18
CA VAL A 351 13.75 -7.94 -12.00
C VAL A 351 12.23 -7.94 -12.17
N ALA A 352 11.70 -8.66 -13.16
CA ALA A 352 10.28 -8.85 -13.34
C ALA A 352 9.64 -9.54 -12.12
N LEU A 353 10.25 -10.60 -11.58
CA LEU A 353 9.77 -11.24 -10.36
C LEU A 353 9.81 -10.28 -9.15
N SER A 354 10.83 -9.41 -9.08
CA SER A 354 10.93 -8.40 -8.03
C SER A 354 9.80 -7.37 -8.10
N THR A 355 9.60 -6.77 -9.26
CA THR A 355 8.55 -5.77 -9.51
C THR A 355 7.14 -6.37 -9.31
N PHE A 356 6.92 -7.62 -9.74
CA PHE A 356 5.68 -8.35 -9.45
C PHE A 356 5.42 -8.47 -7.94
N GLY A 357 6.44 -8.84 -7.16
CA GLY A 357 6.34 -8.90 -5.70
C GLY A 357 6.05 -7.54 -5.05
N ALA A 358 6.60 -6.46 -5.57
CA ALA A 358 6.29 -5.11 -5.10
C ALA A 358 4.85 -4.70 -5.47
N ALA A 359 4.39 -5.04 -6.69
CA ALA A 359 3.02 -4.78 -7.13
C ALA A 359 1.99 -5.50 -6.24
N ASN A 360 2.29 -6.74 -5.84
CA ASN A 360 1.47 -7.50 -4.89
C ASN A 360 1.37 -6.79 -3.52
N GLY A 361 2.48 -6.30 -2.97
CA GLY A 361 2.46 -5.55 -1.72
C GLY A 361 1.70 -4.21 -1.83
N SER A 362 1.85 -3.49 -2.94
CA SER A 362 1.11 -2.24 -3.21
C SER A 362 -0.39 -2.46 -3.34
N CYS A 363 -0.81 -3.50 -4.05
CA CYS A 363 -2.22 -3.90 -4.15
C CYS A 363 -2.77 -4.29 -2.77
N PHE A 364 -1.99 -5.05 -1.99
CA PHE A 364 -2.36 -5.48 -0.66
C PHE A 364 -2.70 -4.30 0.26
N THR A 365 -1.85 -3.27 0.32
CA THR A 365 -2.05 -2.10 1.20
C THR A 365 -3.05 -1.09 0.65
N GLY A 366 -3.09 -0.86 -0.67
CA GLY A 366 -4.03 0.06 -1.31
C GLY A 366 -5.50 -0.29 -1.05
N GLY A 367 -5.83 -1.59 -1.05
CA GLY A 367 -7.18 -2.06 -0.72
C GLY A 367 -7.60 -1.73 0.72
N ARG A 368 -6.67 -1.81 1.70
CA ARG A 368 -6.96 -1.54 3.12
C ARG A 368 -7.21 -0.07 3.39
N LEU A 369 -6.44 0.81 2.77
CA LEU A 369 -6.67 2.25 2.89
C LEU A 369 -8.09 2.62 2.45
N THR A 370 -8.46 2.17 1.25
CA THR A 370 -9.79 2.41 0.67
C THR A 370 -10.90 1.84 1.55
N PHE A 371 -10.70 0.62 2.06
CA PHE A 371 -11.63 -0.03 2.98
C PHE A 371 -11.84 0.76 4.29
N VAL A 372 -10.77 1.21 4.93
CA VAL A 372 -10.84 1.95 6.20
C VAL A 372 -11.47 3.33 6.02
N ALA A 373 -11.07 4.08 4.98
CA ALA A 373 -11.65 5.39 4.71
C ALA A 373 -13.17 5.31 4.43
N ALA A 374 -13.62 4.23 3.78
CA ALA A 374 -15.05 3.96 3.59
C ALA A 374 -15.75 3.52 4.88
N ARG A 375 -15.04 2.83 5.78
CA ARG A 375 -15.57 2.40 7.08
C ARG A 375 -15.87 3.59 7.99
N GLU A 376 -15.02 4.61 7.98
CA GLU A 376 -15.20 5.85 8.73
C GLU A 376 -16.18 6.85 8.06
N GLY A 377 -16.82 6.48 6.95
CA GLY A 377 -17.82 7.30 6.27
C GLY A 377 -17.26 8.44 5.41
N HIS A 378 -15.96 8.45 5.13
CA HIS A 378 -15.31 9.42 4.23
C HIS A 378 -15.32 8.98 2.76
N LEU A 379 -15.65 7.72 2.48
CA LEU A 379 -15.86 7.18 1.13
C LEU A 379 -17.17 6.37 1.08
N PRO A 380 -17.70 6.05 -0.12
CA PRO A 380 -18.92 5.27 -0.26
C PRO A 380 -18.85 3.94 0.53
N GLN A 381 -19.90 3.67 1.33
CA GLN A 381 -19.91 2.56 2.28
C GLN A 381 -19.71 1.18 1.62
N VAL A 382 -20.09 1.02 0.36
CA VAL A 382 -19.87 -0.23 -0.40
C VAL A 382 -18.39 -0.63 -0.48
N LEU A 383 -17.47 0.35 -0.40
CA LEU A 383 -16.03 0.11 -0.42
C LEU A 383 -15.48 -0.42 0.91
N SER A 384 -16.26 -0.43 2.00
CA SER A 384 -15.90 -1.08 3.26
C SER A 384 -16.48 -2.49 3.39
N TYR A 385 -16.99 -3.08 2.30
CA TYR A 385 -17.57 -4.41 2.35
C TYR A 385 -16.52 -5.50 2.16
N VAL A 386 -16.75 -6.63 2.83
CA VAL A 386 -15.87 -7.80 2.83
C VAL A 386 -16.60 -8.98 2.18
N HIS A 387 -15.89 -9.75 1.35
CA HIS A 387 -16.44 -10.94 0.71
C HIS A 387 -16.72 -12.06 1.74
N LEU A 388 -17.94 -12.62 1.77
CA LEU A 388 -18.41 -13.49 2.85
C LEU A 388 -17.63 -14.81 3.02
N LYS A 389 -17.11 -15.40 1.93
CA LYS A 389 -16.33 -16.65 1.99
C LYS A 389 -14.82 -16.46 2.11
N LYS A 390 -14.30 -15.34 1.60
CA LYS A 390 -12.86 -15.12 1.38
C LYS A 390 -12.27 -14.14 2.39
N PHE A 391 -13.11 -13.36 3.05
CA PHE A 391 -12.72 -12.36 4.05
C PHE A 391 -11.73 -11.33 3.49
N THR A 392 -11.92 -10.96 2.21
CA THR A 392 -11.11 -9.98 1.47
C THR A 392 -11.93 -8.73 1.14
N PRO A 393 -11.32 -7.53 1.13
CA PRO A 393 -11.99 -6.27 0.77
C PRO A 393 -12.13 -6.14 -0.76
N LEU A 394 -12.99 -6.99 -1.34
CA LEU A 394 -13.12 -7.14 -2.79
C LEU A 394 -13.50 -5.83 -3.52
N PRO A 395 -14.53 -5.07 -3.11
CA PRO A 395 -14.91 -3.84 -3.82
C PRO A 395 -13.79 -2.79 -3.82
N SER A 396 -13.07 -2.65 -2.70
CA SER A 396 -11.97 -1.71 -2.55
C SER A 396 -10.80 -2.06 -3.48
N LEU A 397 -10.44 -3.34 -3.55
CA LEU A 397 -9.38 -3.82 -4.46
C LEU A 397 -9.74 -3.60 -5.92
N LEU A 398 -10.99 -3.85 -6.32
CA LEU A 398 -11.45 -3.63 -7.68
C LEU A 398 -11.35 -2.15 -8.09
N VAL A 399 -11.76 -1.22 -7.21
CA VAL A 399 -11.64 0.22 -7.48
C VAL A 399 -10.18 0.63 -7.60
N SER A 400 -9.31 0.22 -6.69
CA SER A 400 -7.87 0.54 -6.78
C SER A 400 -7.24 -0.03 -8.06
N THR A 401 -7.66 -1.22 -8.50
CA THR A 401 -7.16 -1.86 -9.74
C THR A 401 -7.65 -1.12 -10.97
N PHE A 402 -8.92 -0.73 -11.00
CA PHE A 402 -9.51 0.04 -12.10
C PHE A 402 -8.81 1.39 -12.26
N LEU A 403 -8.60 2.12 -11.16
CA LEU A 403 -7.89 3.40 -11.18
C LEU A 403 -6.43 3.22 -11.61
N ALA A 404 -5.75 2.16 -11.16
CA ALA A 404 -4.39 1.88 -11.57
C ALA A 404 -4.30 1.58 -13.09
N ALA A 405 -5.27 0.83 -13.63
CA ALA A 405 -5.33 0.57 -15.06
C ALA A 405 -5.57 1.85 -15.87
N LEU A 406 -6.43 2.75 -15.40
CA LEU A 406 -6.65 4.05 -16.04
C LEU A 406 -5.36 4.89 -16.05
N MET A 407 -4.61 4.91 -14.95
CA MET A 407 -3.34 5.61 -14.87
C MET A 407 -2.27 5.03 -15.78
N VAL A 408 -2.21 3.71 -15.92
CA VAL A 408 -1.30 3.06 -16.87
C VAL A 408 -1.66 3.41 -18.31
N LEU A 409 -2.95 3.52 -18.65
CA LEU A 409 -3.37 3.90 -20.00
C LEU A 409 -3.00 5.34 -20.36
N LEU A 410 -3.17 6.26 -19.41
CA LEU A 410 -3.03 7.70 -19.61
C LEU A 410 -1.62 8.23 -19.32
N GLY A 411 -0.88 7.57 -18.43
CA GLY A 411 0.36 8.08 -17.86
C GLY A 411 1.63 7.46 -18.46
N ASP A 412 2.74 8.10 -18.12
CA ASP A 412 4.11 7.60 -18.30
C ASP A 412 4.71 7.23 -16.93
N ILE A 413 5.71 6.34 -16.92
CA ILE A 413 6.38 5.87 -15.70
C ILE A 413 6.94 7.05 -14.90
N PHE A 414 7.72 7.93 -15.52
CA PHE A 414 8.41 9.01 -14.81
C PHE A 414 7.45 10.11 -14.35
N ALA A 415 6.49 10.48 -15.20
CA ALA A 415 5.46 11.46 -14.83
C ALA A 415 4.64 11.00 -13.60
N LEU A 416 4.31 9.71 -13.52
CA LEU A 416 3.61 9.16 -12.36
C LEU A 416 4.50 9.11 -11.10
N ILE A 417 5.80 8.87 -11.24
CA ILE A 417 6.77 8.91 -10.13
C ILE A 417 6.89 10.33 -9.57
N ASP A 418 7.04 11.33 -10.44
CA ASP A 418 7.17 12.74 -10.04
C ASP A 418 5.93 13.20 -9.27
N PHE A 419 4.74 12.92 -9.82
CA PHE A 419 3.47 13.25 -9.16
C PHE A 419 3.32 12.54 -7.81
N PHE A 420 3.62 11.23 -7.78
CA PHE A 420 3.53 10.45 -6.56
C PHE A 420 4.45 11.02 -5.48
N SER A 421 5.71 11.25 -5.82
CA SER A 421 6.76 11.65 -4.87
C SER A 421 6.44 12.98 -4.22
N PHE A 422 6.07 14.00 -5.01
CA PHE A 422 5.64 15.29 -4.48
C PHE A 422 4.51 15.16 -3.46
N THR A 423 3.44 14.46 -3.87
CA THR A 423 2.23 14.35 -3.07
C THR A 423 2.42 13.46 -1.83
N ALA A 424 3.21 12.38 -1.94
CA ALA A 424 3.51 11.49 -0.83
C ALA A 424 4.29 12.21 0.27
N TRP A 425 5.32 12.98 -0.10
CA TRP A 425 6.13 13.73 0.87
C TRP A 425 5.34 14.81 1.62
N MET A 426 4.34 15.43 0.99
CA MET A 426 3.41 16.33 1.67
C MET A 426 2.63 15.62 2.80
N PHE A 427 2.16 14.39 2.55
CA PHE A 427 1.43 13.62 3.55
C PHE A 427 2.33 12.95 4.59
N TYR A 428 3.56 12.61 4.24
CA TYR A 428 4.56 12.18 5.20
C TYR A 428 4.87 13.28 6.21
N GLY A 429 5.08 14.52 5.75
CA GLY A 429 5.23 15.68 6.63
C GLY A 429 4.00 15.91 7.51
N SER A 430 2.80 15.86 6.91
CA SER A 430 1.54 16.00 7.65
C SER A 430 1.39 14.94 8.76
N THR A 431 1.85 13.73 8.51
CA THR A 431 1.83 12.63 9.49
C THR A 431 2.89 12.81 10.59
N MET A 432 4.07 13.36 10.27
CA MET A 432 5.04 13.74 11.30
C MET A 432 4.50 14.85 12.19
N ALA A 433 3.83 15.85 11.61
CA ALA A 433 3.12 16.86 12.38
C ALA A 433 2.02 16.24 13.26
N ALA A 434 1.25 15.28 12.75
CA ALA A 434 0.26 14.54 13.53
C ALA A 434 0.89 13.81 14.73
N LEU A 435 2.06 13.17 14.58
CA LEU A 435 2.78 12.55 15.69
C LEU A 435 3.18 13.58 16.76
N LEU A 436 3.71 14.73 16.35
CA LEU A 436 4.10 15.81 17.27
C LEU A 436 2.89 16.37 18.02
N VAL A 437 1.76 16.55 17.34
CA VAL A 437 0.49 16.95 17.94
C VAL A 437 0.00 15.91 18.95
N LEU A 438 0.00 14.62 18.57
CA LEU A 438 -0.39 13.53 19.45
C LEU A 438 0.49 13.41 20.68
N ARG A 439 1.77 13.78 20.61
CA ARG A 439 2.63 13.85 21.80
C ARG A 439 2.21 14.93 22.79
N TYR A 440 1.55 15.98 22.31
CA TYR A 440 1.06 17.04 23.18
C TYR A 440 -0.37 16.78 23.67
N THR A 441 -1.25 16.24 22.81
CA THR A 441 -2.66 15.99 23.15
C THR A 441 -2.85 14.68 23.93
N MET A 442 -2.07 13.63 23.63
CA MET A 442 -2.12 12.32 24.30
C MET A 442 -0.83 12.07 25.08
N LYS A 443 -0.58 12.87 26.12
CA LYS A 443 0.62 12.77 26.98
C LYS A 443 0.59 11.57 27.91
N ASP A 444 -0.58 11.26 28.46
CA ASP A 444 -0.75 10.26 29.53
C ASP A 444 -1.02 8.84 29.01
N VAL A 445 -1.19 8.69 27.69
CA VAL A 445 -1.40 7.38 27.06
C VAL A 445 -0.09 6.60 27.02
N GLU A 446 -0.10 5.36 27.49
CA GLU A 446 1.05 4.47 27.41
C GLU A 446 1.47 4.27 25.93
N ARG A 447 2.74 4.56 25.63
CA ARG A 447 3.31 4.36 24.29
C ARG A 447 4.21 3.12 24.31
N PRO A 448 3.79 1.99 23.72
CA PRO A 448 4.59 0.76 23.71
C PRO A 448 5.95 0.94 23.04
N TYR A 449 6.03 1.83 22.06
CA TYR A 449 7.26 2.23 21.39
C TYR A 449 7.28 3.75 21.25
N LYS A 450 8.42 4.38 21.56
CA LYS A 450 8.56 5.84 21.61
C LYS A 450 9.89 6.26 21.00
N VAL A 451 9.85 7.07 19.94
CA VAL A 451 11.07 7.58 19.29
C VAL A 451 11.59 8.88 19.92
N PRO A 452 12.87 9.22 19.78
CA PRO A 452 13.34 10.57 20.10
C PRO A 452 12.63 11.61 19.22
N ILE A 453 12.23 12.75 19.79
CA ILE A 453 11.46 13.81 19.07
C ILE A 453 12.26 14.40 17.89
N ILE A 454 13.59 14.35 17.97
CA ILE A 454 14.45 14.83 16.88
C ILE A 454 14.24 14.07 15.57
N LEU A 455 13.80 12.81 15.61
CA LEU A 455 13.54 12.01 14.41
C LEU A 455 12.33 12.49 13.60
N PRO A 456 11.11 12.61 14.17
CA PRO A 456 9.99 13.15 13.40
C PRO A 456 10.19 14.61 12.99
N ILE A 457 10.91 15.42 13.79
CA ILE A 457 11.25 16.81 13.39
C ILE A 457 12.18 16.80 12.17
N SER A 458 13.21 15.95 12.15
CA SER A 458 14.14 15.91 11.00
C SER A 458 13.42 15.48 9.72
N VAL A 459 12.55 14.48 9.79
CA VAL A 459 11.76 14.03 8.63
C VAL A 459 10.74 15.08 8.20
N LEU A 460 10.14 15.83 9.14
CA LEU A 460 9.28 16.96 8.81
C LEU A 460 10.03 18.05 8.05
N CYS A 461 11.24 18.42 8.50
CA CYS A 461 12.08 19.39 7.80
C CYS A 461 12.45 18.92 6.38
N VAL A 462 12.82 17.64 6.24
CA VAL A 462 13.11 17.03 4.92
C VAL A 462 11.88 17.06 4.02
N SER A 463 10.71 16.68 4.56
CA SER A 463 9.44 16.74 3.82
C SER A 463 9.12 18.15 3.32
N ILE A 464 9.26 19.17 4.17
CA ILE A 464 9.05 20.58 3.78
C ILE A 464 10.01 20.98 2.67
N TYR A 465 11.29 20.63 2.81
CA TYR A 465 12.29 20.92 1.79
C TYR A 465 11.97 20.23 0.46
N LEU A 466 11.64 18.95 0.50
CA LEU A 466 11.28 18.19 -0.71
C LEU A 466 10.04 18.80 -1.35
N VAL A 467 8.98 19.17 -0.64
CA VAL A 467 7.81 19.81 -1.27
C VAL A 467 8.13 21.18 -1.89
N ILE A 468 8.99 21.99 -1.25
CA ILE A 468 9.28 23.36 -1.70
C ILE A 468 10.34 23.39 -2.82
N ALA A 469 11.37 22.55 -2.76
CA ALA A 469 12.53 22.63 -3.65
C ALA A 469 12.18 22.45 -5.14
N PRO A 470 11.35 21.50 -5.58
CA PRO A 470 10.91 21.37 -6.98
C PRO A 470 10.14 22.60 -7.44
N ILE A 471 9.30 23.19 -6.60
CA ILE A 471 8.53 24.39 -6.95
C ILE A 471 9.46 25.58 -7.24
N ILE A 472 10.59 25.69 -6.53
CA ILE A 472 11.55 26.78 -6.71
C ILE A 472 12.53 26.48 -7.86
N ASN A 473 13.06 25.27 -7.91
CA ASN A 473 14.18 24.91 -8.77
C ASN A 473 13.76 24.48 -10.18
N ASP A 474 12.59 23.84 -10.31
CA ASP A 474 12.01 23.41 -11.58
C ASP A 474 10.48 23.61 -11.54
N PRO A 475 9.99 24.87 -11.61
CA PRO A 475 8.59 25.19 -11.46
C PRO A 475 7.75 24.57 -12.59
N ARG A 476 7.17 23.40 -12.35
CA ARG A 476 6.23 22.75 -13.26
C ARG A 476 4.78 23.03 -12.85
N ILE A 477 3.92 23.21 -13.86
CA ILE A 477 2.48 23.40 -13.65
C ILE A 477 1.81 22.16 -13.02
N GLU A 478 2.44 20.99 -13.17
CA GLU A 478 2.00 19.71 -12.61
C GLU A 478 1.89 19.75 -11.08
N PHE A 479 2.81 20.43 -10.39
CA PHE A 479 2.74 20.58 -8.93
C PHE A 479 1.54 21.44 -8.50
N LEU A 480 1.21 22.47 -9.28
CA LEU A 480 0.00 23.27 -9.06
C LEU A 480 -1.25 22.42 -9.27
N TYR A 481 -1.29 21.59 -10.32
CA TYR A 481 -2.41 20.66 -10.54
C TYR A 481 -2.54 19.62 -9.41
N ALA A 482 -1.42 19.10 -8.89
CA ALA A 482 -1.42 18.20 -7.74
C ALA A 482 -2.01 18.88 -6.50
N PHE A 483 -1.58 20.12 -6.20
CA PHE A 483 -2.09 20.89 -5.09
C PHE A 483 -3.58 21.22 -5.23
N ILE A 484 -4.00 21.68 -6.41
CA ILE A 484 -5.42 21.94 -6.72
C ILE A 484 -6.24 20.66 -6.57
N PHE A 485 -5.73 19.52 -7.03
CA PHE A 485 -6.43 18.24 -6.89
C PHE A 485 -6.63 17.86 -5.43
N VAL A 486 -5.60 18.02 -4.59
CA VAL A 486 -5.71 17.78 -3.14
C VAL A 486 -6.81 18.65 -2.56
N ILE A 487 -6.75 19.97 -2.78
CA ILE A 487 -7.73 20.92 -2.21
C ILE A 487 -9.14 20.73 -2.81
N SER A 488 -9.25 20.25 -4.05
CA SER A 488 -10.54 19.95 -4.68
C SER A 488 -11.34 18.89 -3.91
N GLY A 489 -10.68 18.06 -3.09
CA GLY A 489 -11.34 17.15 -2.15
C GLY A 489 -12.31 17.88 -1.22
N LEU A 490 -12.06 19.14 -0.85
CA LEU A 490 -12.97 19.94 -0.02
C LEU A 490 -14.36 20.13 -0.66
N VAL A 491 -14.42 20.18 -2.00
CA VAL A 491 -15.68 20.28 -2.75
C VAL A 491 -16.55 19.04 -2.50
N PHE A 492 -15.94 17.87 -2.33
CA PHE A 492 -16.62 16.61 -2.03
C PHE A 492 -16.82 16.39 -0.52
N TYR A 493 -15.93 16.90 0.32
CA TYR A 493 -16.03 16.79 1.76
C TYR A 493 -17.32 17.41 2.32
N VAL A 494 -17.67 18.63 1.89
CA VAL A 494 -18.83 19.35 2.44
C VAL A 494 -20.16 18.63 2.13
N PRO A 495 -20.49 18.26 0.88
CA PRO A 495 -21.75 17.58 0.58
C PRO A 495 -21.83 16.15 1.15
N PHE A 496 -20.75 15.38 1.02
CA PHE A 496 -20.81 13.94 1.31
C PHE A 496 -20.51 13.61 2.78
N VAL A 497 -19.59 14.32 3.43
CA VAL A 497 -19.21 14.05 4.82
C VAL A 497 -19.98 14.93 5.80
N VAL A 498 -20.01 16.25 5.57
CA VAL A 498 -20.65 17.20 6.49
C VAL A 498 -22.17 17.16 6.36
N MET A 499 -22.69 17.29 5.13
CA MET A 499 -24.15 17.30 4.89
C MET A 499 -24.74 15.88 4.78
N LYS A 500 -23.90 14.84 4.74
CA LYS A 500 -24.31 13.42 4.56
C LYS A 500 -25.28 13.21 3.41
N LYS A 501 -25.15 13.97 2.32
CA LYS A 501 -25.98 13.79 1.13
C LYS A 501 -25.62 12.49 0.45
N SER A 502 -26.60 11.61 0.27
CA SER A 502 -26.47 10.44 -0.60
C SER A 502 -26.88 10.80 -2.03
N LEU A 503 -26.22 10.20 -3.02
CA LEU A 503 -26.67 10.32 -4.41
C LEU A 503 -27.97 9.52 -4.59
N PRO A 504 -28.87 9.95 -5.50
CA PRO A 504 -30.01 9.12 -5.92
C PRO A 504 -29.51 7.74 -6.36
N TYR A 505 -30.25 6.68 -6.03
CA TYR A 505 -29.94 5.28 -6.36
C TYR A 505 -28.74 4.63 -5.65
N THR A 506 -28.07 5.31 -4.70
CA THR A 506 -26.93 4.75 -3.95
C THR A 506 -27.27 3.38 -3.32
N ASP A 507 -28.46 3.24 -2.74
CA ASP A 507 -28.92 1.98 -2.13
C ASP A 507 -29.13 0.87 -3.16
N THR A 508 -29.61 1.22 -4.35
CA THR A 508 -29.83 0.25 -5.44
C THR A 508 -28.50 -0.27 -5.97
N VAL A 509 -27.56 0.64 -6.22
CA VAL A 509 -26.19 0.29 -6.65
C VAL A 509 -25.49 -0.52 -5.56
N THR A 510 -25.63 -0.14 -4.29
CA THR A 510 -25.02 -0.86 -3.17
C THR A 510 -25.57 -2.27 -3.05
N LYS A 511 -26.90 -2.46 -3.15
CA LYS A 511 -27.54 -3.79 -3.17
C LYS A 511 -27.10 -4.62 -4.37
N PHE A 512 -27.01 -4.01 -5.56
CA PHE A 512 -26.51 -4.68 -6.76
C PHE A 512 -25.08 -5.18 -6.55
N ILE A 513 -24.18 -4.32 -6.05
CA ILE A 513 -22.78 -4.70 -5.78
C ILE A 513 -22.71 -5.80 -4.70
N GLN A 514 -23.52 -5.73 -3.64
CA GLN A 514 -23.58 -6.78 -2.62
C GLN A 514 -23.97 -8.15 -3.20
N LEU A 515 -24.98 -8.17 -4.08
CA LEU A 515 -25.46 -9.39 -4.72
C LEU A 515 -24.43 -9.95 -5.71
N VAL A 516 -23.84 -9.09 -6.55
CA VAL A 516 -22.86 -9.50 -7.57
C VAL A 516 -21.55 -9.96 -6.94
N LEU A 517 -21.03 -9.23 -5.96
CA LEU A 517 -19.72 -9.50 -5.34
C LEU A 517 -19.80 -10.40 -4.11
N TRP A 518 -21.00 -10.82 -3.69
CA TRP A 518 -21.23 -11.61 -2.48
C TRP A 518 -20.47 -11.02 -1.27
N CYS A 519 -20.69 -9.73 -1.01
CA CYS A 519 -20.02 -8.98 0.05
C CYS A 519 -21.00 -8.40 1.07
N ALA A 520 -20.52 -8.17 2.29
CA ALA A 520 -21.30 -7.66 3.41
C ALA A 520 -20.52 -6.60 4.20
N PRO A 521 -21.21 -5.67 4.90
CA PRO A 521 -20.55 -4.68 5.75
C PRO A 521 -19.78 -5.33 6.89
N SER A 522 -18.56 -4.85 7.16
CA SER A 522 -17.81 -5.18 8.38
C SER A 522 -18.27 -4.28 9.54
N LYS A 523 -18.67 -4.85 10.68
CA LYS A 523 -18.89 -4.07 11.91
C LYS A 523 -17.63 -4.11 12.77
N TYR A 524 -17.10 -2.94 13.12
CA TYR A 524 -16.03 -2.77 14.10
C TYR A 524 -16.63 -2.12 15.35
N GLU A 525 -16.62 -2.80 16.49
CA GLU A 525 -16.79 -2.15 17.78
C GLU A 525 -15.41 -1.68 18.22
N SER A 526 -15.24 -0.37 18.39
CA SER A 526 -14.09 0.16 19.11
C SER A 526 -14.16 -0.39 20.53
N GLU A 527 -13.25 -1.30 20.90
CA GLU A 527 -12.88 -1.50 22.29
C GLU A 527 -12.29 -0.16 22.78
N ILE A 528 -13.16 0.77 23.16
CA ILE A 528 -12.81 1.79 24.14
C ILE A 528 -12.54 0.95 25.37
N ILE A 529 -11.27 0.83 25.74
CA ILE A 529 -10.86 0.29 27.03
C ILE A 529 -11.53 1.23 28.05
N GLY A 530 -12.67 0.78 28.56
CA GLY A 530 -13.59 1.57 29.36
C GLY A 530 -13.11 1.70 30.80
N ASP A 531 -13.47 2.86 31.33
CA ASP A 531 -13.60 3.31 32.73
C ASP A 531 -12.37 3.31 33.65
#